data_AF-A0A2A4YLP0-F1
#
_entry.id   AF-A0A2A4YLP0-F1
#
_cell.length_a   1.000
_cell.length_b   1.000
_cell.length_c   1.000
_cell.angle_alpha   90.00
_cell.angle_beta   90.00
_cell.angle_gamma   90.00
#
_symmetry.space_group_name_H-M   'P 1'
#
loop_
_entity.id
_entity.type
_entity.pdbx_description
1 polymer ?
#
loop_
_entity_poly.entity_id
_entity_poly.type
_entity_poly.pdbx_seq_one_letter_code
_entity_poly.pdbx_strand_id
1 'polypeptide(L)'
;MIHNWYYLPRQKTKGVILKPELKLYINKTHYEYTVKKNYLSIEFMYKDQSYSVSDSIGIPDQTTYFSEYTLTKFVSAWSIKYGVVNISRNGFIFDSYIGLGRRNKNANTSLTEEQDKYIIYEPENSSIYNSSSGGIWLNIILGFKIGWIIK
;
A
#
# COMPACT_ATOMS: atom_id res chain seq x y z
N MET A 1 -20.40 -32.41 12.55
CA MET A 1 -20.44 -30.94 12.43
C MET A 1 -19.59 -30.58 11.21
N ILE A 2 -20.24 -30.35 10.06
CA ILE A 2 -19.57 -30.18 8.76
C ILE A 2 -19.17 -28.71 8.63
N HIS A 3 -17.87 -28.43 8.59
CA HIS A 3 -17.34 -27.10 8.27
C HIS A 3 -17.55 -26.85 6.77
N ASN A 4 -18.63 -26.15 6.41
CA ASN A 4 -18.80 -25.62 5.07
C ASN A 4 -17.83 -24.44 4.90
N TRP A 5 -16.75 -24.68 4.16
CA TRP A 5 -15.91 -23.63 3.62
C TRP A 5 -16.69 -22.93 2.51
N TYR A 6 -17.39 -21.85 2.83
CA TYR A 6 -17.92 -20.97 1.80
C TYR A 6 -16.75 -20.31 1.09
N TYR A 7 -16.51 -20.69 -0.16
CA TYR A 7 -15.69 -19.92 -1.08
C TYR A 7 -16.39 -18.59 -1.32
N LEU A 8 -16.05 -17.57 -0.53
CA LEU A 8 -16.51 -16.22 -0.80
C LEU A 8 -15.90 -15.74 -2.12
N PRO A 9 -16.69 -15.14 -3.02
CA PRO A 9 -16.23 -14.70 -4.32
C PRO A 9 -15.10 -13.67 -4.15
N ARG A 10 -14.01 -13.84 -4.91
CA ARG A 10 -12.90 -12.86 -4.99
C ARG A 10 -13.47 -11.45 -5.10
N GLN A 11 -13.26 -10.63 -4.07
CA GLN A 11 -13.66 -9.22 -4.12
C GLN A 11 -13.02 -8.57 -5.34
N LYS A 12 -13.84 -7.98 -6.22
CA LYS A 12 -13.35 -7.26 -7.39
C LYS A 12 -12.63 -6.02 -6.90
N THR A 13 -11.31 -6.07 -6.95
CA THR A 13 -10.46 -4.93 -6.62
C THR A 13 -10.17 -4.14 -7.89
N LYS A 14 -10.44 -2.85 -7.85
CA LYS A 14 -10.01 -1.90 -8.88
C LYS A 14 -9.15 -0.85 -8.22
N GLY A 15 -8.17 -0.31 -8.95
CA GLY A 15 -7.32 0.71 -8.37
C GLY A 15 -6.17 1.13 -9.26
N VAL A 16 -5.51 2.21 -8.83
CA VAL A 16 -4.34 2.78 -9.48
C VAL A 16 -3.27 3.01 -8.43
N ILE A 17 -2.01 2.76 -8.81
CA ILE A 17 -0.84 3.04 -7.98
C ILE A 17 0.09 3.93 -8.78
N LEU A 18 0.41 5.11 -8.24
CA LEU A 18 1.40 6.04 -8.76
C LEU A 18 2.56 6.13 -7.77
N LYS A 19 3.79 5.96 -8.25
CA LYS A 19 5.00 5.95 -7.42
C LYS A 19 6.17 6.70 -8.06
N PRO A 20 6.05 8.01 -8.32
CA PRO A 20 7.20 8.79 -8.78
C PRO A 20 8.31 8.83 -7.72
N GLU A 21 9.55 8.67 -8.18
CA GLU A 21 10.76 8.74 -7.37
C GLU A 21 11.79 9.63 -8.06
N LEU A 22 12.31 10.61 -7.32
CA LEU A 22 13.45 11.44 -7.76
C LEU A 22 14.70 11.00 -7.01
N LYS A 23 15.76 10.63 -7.74
CA LYS A 23 17.05 10.19 -7.17
C LYS A 23 18.16 11.22 -7.47
N LEU A 24 18.87 11.65 -6.43
CA LEU A 24 20.04 12.54 -6.51
C LEU A 24 21.29 11.77 -6.07
N TYR A 25 22.23 11.59 -6.98
CA TYR A 25 23.49 10.89 -6.71
C TYR A 25 24.53 11.84 -6.12
N ILE A 26 25.02 11.52 -4.91
CA ILE A 26 25.85 12.43 -4.10
C ILE A 26 27.34 12.26 -4.39
N ASN A 27 27.77 11.06 -4.81
CA ASN A 27 29.18 10.77 -5.10
C ASN A 27 29.42 10.55 -6.60
N LYS A 28 30.29 11.38 -7.19
CA LYS A 28 30.84 11.22 -8.54
C LYS A 28 32.21 10.53 -8.51
N THR A 29 32.42 9.53 -7.64
CA THR A 29 33.70 8.84 -7.63
C THR A 29 33.80 7.93 -8.84
N HIS A 30 34.66 8.33 -9.79
CA HIS A 30 34.98 7.57 -10.98
C HIS A 30 36.08 6.57 -10.61
N TYR A 31 35.73 5.31 -10.43
CA TYR A 31 36.71 4.23 -10.35
C TYR A 31 36.37 3.19 -11.41
N GLU A 32 37.40 2.78 -12.15
CA GLU A 32 37.39 2.22 -13.50
C GLU A 32 36.58 0.93 -13.73
N TYR A 33 35.98 0.31 -12.72
CA TYR A 33 35.53 -1.08 -12.86
C TYR A 33 34.26 -1.49 -12.09
N THR A 34 33.92 -0.80 -11.00
CA THR A 34 32.69 -1.03 -10.23
C THR A 34 32.14 0.32 -9.82
N VAL A 35 30.93 0.63 -10.26
CA VAL A 35 30.31 1.93 -9.98
C VAL A 35 29.47 1.78 -8.72
N LYS A 36 30.02 2.22 -7.59
CA LYS A 36 29.29 2.39 -6.33
C LYS A 36 28.86 3.83 -6.21
N LYS A 37 27.55 4.08 -6.19
CA LYS A 37 26.98 5.43 -6.07
C LYS A 37 26.03 5.50 -4.88
N ASN A 38 26.30 6.42 -3.98
CA ASN A 38 25.36 6.80 -2.93
C ASN A 38 24.34 7.79 -3.50
N TYR A 39 23.10 7.70 -3.05
CA TYR A 39 22.05 8.62 -3.47
C TYR A 39 21.11 8.97 -2.33
N LEU A 40 20.50 10.15 -2.44
CA LEU A 40 19.30 10.53 -1.71
C LEU A 40 18.13 10.44 -2.68
N SER A 41 16.99 9.89 -2.25
CA SER A 41 15.77 9.91 -3.05
C SER A 41 14.57 10.40 -2.27
N ILE A 42 13.68 11.07 -2.99
CA ILE A 42 12.35 11.44 -2.50
C ILE A 42 11.36 10.65 -3.34
N GLU A 43 10.51 9.88 -2.68
CA GLU A 43 9.45 9.10 -3.31
C GLU A 43 8.09 9.56 -2.77
N PHE A 44 7.19 9.83 -3.70
CA PHE A 44 5.78 9.98 -3.42
C PHE A 44 5.06 8.73 -3.91
N MET A 45 4.19 8.17 -3.07
CA MET A 45 3.28 7.08 -3.43
C MET A 45 1.87 7.59 -3.27
N TYR A 46 1.06 7.39 -4.31
CA TYR A 46 -0.39 7.50 -4.25
C TYR A 46 -0.99 6.16 -4.68
N LYS A 47 -1.98 5.71 -3.91
CA LYS A 47 -2.66 4.45 -4.15
C LYS A 47 -4.14 4.65 -3.87
N ASP A 48 -4.95 4.39 -4.88
CA ASP A 48 -6.40 4.36 -4.81
C ASP A 48 -6.87 2.94 -5.05
N GLN A 49 -7.72 2.42 -4.18
CA GLN A 49 -8.28 1.08 -4.27
C GLN A 49 -9.74 1.07 -3.87
N SER A 50 -10.59 0.54 -4.73
CA SER A 50 -11.99 0.26 -4.43
C SER A 50 -12.22 -1.24 -4.29
N TYR A 51 -12.98 -1.60 -3.27
CA TYR A 51 -13.40 -2.95 -2.94
C TYR A 51 -14.92 -2.98 -2.94
N SER A 52 -15.52 -3.95 -3.65
CA SER A 52 -16.91 -4.30 -3.43
C SER A 52 -16.98 -5.25 -2.25
N VAL A 53 -17.70 -4.85 -1.21
CA VAL A 53 -17.88 -5.61 0.02
C VAL A 53 -19.36 -5.81 0.26
N SER A 54 -19.70 -6.92 0.91
CA SER A 54 -21.06 -7.27 1.25
C SER A 54 -21.07 -7.71 2.71
N ASP A 55 -21.81 -7.01 3.56
CA ASP A 55 -21.91 -7.29 5.00
C ASP A 55 -23.36 -7.13 5.48
N SER A 56 -23.63 -7.55 6.71
CA SER A 56 -24.91 -7.35 7.39
C SER A 56 -24.91 -6.04 8.20
N ILE A 57 -26.01 -5.30 8.14
CA ILE A 57 -26.21 -4.03 8.86
C ILE A 57 -27.38 -4.19 9.84
N GLY A 58 -27.14 -3.89 11.11
CA GLY A 58 -28.11 -4.03 12.20
C GLY A 58 -28.40 -2.71 12.89
N ILE A 59 -29.22 -1.84 12.28
CA ILE A 59 -29.66 -0.57 12.90
C ILE A 59 -30.66 -0.90 14.03
N PRO A 60 -30.56 -0.26 15.21
CA PRO A 60 -31.55 -0.43 16.28
C PRO A 60 -32.97 -0.21 15.78
N ASP A 61 -33.91 -1.02 16.25
CA ASP A 61 -35.33 -0.97 15.87
C ASP A 61 -35.65 -1.26 14.38
N GLN A 62 -34.66 -1.73 13.60
CA GLN A 62 -34.84 -2.22 12.23
C GLN A 62 -34.43 -3.69 12.10
N THR A 63 -35.01 -4.39 11.13
CA THR A 63 -34.58 -5.76 10.82
C THR A 63 -33.18 -5.73 10.20
N THR A 64 -32.27 -6.57 10.70
CA THR A 64 -30.93 -6.72 10.10
C THR A 64 -31.07 -7.10 8.63
N TYR A 65 -30.37 -6.39 7.76
CA TYR A 65 -30.40 -6.63 6.34
C TYR A 65 -28.98 -6.73 5.77
N PHE A 66 -28.88 -7.37 4.61
CA PHE A 66 -27.64 -7.51 3.88
C PHE A 66 -27.48 -6.36 2.89
N SER A 67 -26.30 -5.74 2.86
CA SER A 67 -26.02 -4.64 1.94
C SER A 67 -24.71 -4.86 1.22
N GLU A 68 -24.73 -4.65 -0.09
CA GLU A 68 -23.53 -4.51 -0.90
C GLU A 68 -23.12 -3.04 -0.97
N TYR A 69 -21.84 -2.76 -0.76
CA TYR A 69 -21.33 -1.41 -0.78
C TYR A 69 -19.90 -1.37 -1.30
N THR A 70 -19.46 -0.16 -1.66
CA THR A 70 -18.10 0.07 -2.11
C THR A 70 -17.30 0.75 -1.02
N LEU A 71 -16.18 0.13 -0.66
CA LEU A 71 -15.17 0.73 0.19
C LEU A 71 -14.02 1.23 -0.69
N THR A 72 -13.77 2.53 -0.69
CA THR A 72 -12.66 3.14 -1.41
C THR A 72 -11.58 3.59 -0.43
N LYS A 73 -10.35 3.17 -0.66
CA LYS A 73 -9.19 3.46 0.18
C LYS A 73 -8.18 4.29 -0.59
N PHE A 74 -7.82 5.43 0.00
CA PHE A 74 -6.79 6.33 -0.46
C PHE A 74 -5.59 6.23 0.47
N VAL A 75 -4.44 5.86 -0.10
CA VAL A 75 -3.16 5.85 0.63
C VAL A 75 -2.20 6.76 -0.10
N SER A 76 -1.76 7.80 0.60
CA SER A 76 -0.63 8.64 0.16
C SER A 76 0.55 8.43 1.08
N ALA A 77 1.77 8.44 0.54
CA ALA A 77 2.97 8.41 1.35
C ALA A 77 4.07 9.26 0.72
N TRP A 78 4.78 9.99 1.57
CA TRP A 78 6.02 10.65 1.22
C TRP A 78 7.16 9.94 1.95
N SER A 79 8.28 9.74 1.26
CA SER A 79 9.46 9.17 1.88
C SER A 79 10.74 9.79 1.36
N ILE A 80 11.71 9.88 2.26
CA ILE A 80 13.08 10.24 1.96
C ILE A 80 13.92 8.99 2.21
N LYS A 81 14.73 8.60 1.24
CA LYS A 81 15.55 7.40 1.28
C LYS A 81 17.00 7.77 1.05
N TYR A 82 17.88 7.12 1.78
CA TYR A 82 19.31 7.10 1.50
C TYR A 82 19.67 5.69 1.03
N GLY A 83 20.35 5.61 -0.11
CA GLY A 83 20.66 4.32 -0.73
C GLY A 83 22.02 4.28 -1.39
N VAL A 84 22.41 3.05 -1.75
CA VAL A 84 23.66 2.72 -2.40
C VAL A 84 23.34 1.79 -3.55
N VAL A 85 23.70 2.21 -4.76
CA VAL A 85 23.66 1.36 -5.95
C VAL A 85 25.06 0.88 -6.30
N ASN A 86 25.20 -0.43 -6.52
CA ASN A 86 26.41 -1.08 -6.95
C ASN A 86 26.16 -1.70 -8.32
N ILE A 87 26.94 -1.28 -9.31
CA ILE A 87 26.87 -1.82 -10.67
C ILE A 87 28.18 -2.57 -10.93
N SER A 88 28.06 -3.88 -11.16
CA SER A 88 29.19 -4.75 -11.54
C SER A 88 29.52 -4.63 -13.02
N ARG A 89 30.72 -5.09 -13.42
CA ARG A 89 31.14 -5.16 -14.83
C ARG A 89 30.20 -5.97 -15.70
N ASN A 90 29.61 -7.03 -15.16
CA ASN A 90 28.74 -7.94 -15.92
C ASN A 90 27.35 -7.32 -16.14
N GLY A 91 27.08 -6.12 -15.63
CA GLY A 91 25.77 -5.48 -15.73
C GLY A 91 24.82 -5.82 -14.59
N PHE A 92 25.23 -6.64 -13.62
CA PHE A 92 24.45 -6.84 -12.39
C PHE A 92 24.36 -5.54 -11.59
N ILE A 93 23.14 -5.18 -11.19
CA ILE A 93 22.81 -4.01 -10.39
C ILE A 93 22.25 -4.48 -9.05
N PHE A 94 22.85 -4.02 -7.95
CA PHE A 94 22.32 -4.17 -6.60
C PHE A 94 22.11 -2.80 -5.97
N ASP A 95 20.86 -2.45 -5.71
CA ASP A 95 20.44 -1.18 -5.12
C ASP A 95 19.84 -1.45 -3.74
N SER A 96 20.44 -0.95 -2.67
CA SER A 96 19.94 -1.09 -1.29
C SER A 96 19.67 0.27 -0.68
N TYR A 97 18.57 0.41 0.06
CA TYR A 97 18.20 1.68 0.68
C TYR A 97 17.51 1.52 2.03
N ILE A 98 17.67 2.55 2.85
CA ILE A 98 16.90 2.81 4.07
C ILE A 98 16.22 4.17 3.95
N GLY A 99 15.04 4.33 4.50
CA GLY A 99 14.34 5.59 4.47
C GLY A 99 13.33 5.75 5.59
N LEU A 100 12.88 6.98 5.73
CA LEU A 100 11.80 7.37 6.62
C LEU A 100 10.70 8.01 5.78
N GLY A 101 9.47 7.84 6.23
CA GLY A 101 8.33 8.41 5.54
C GLY A 101 7.17 8.72 6.46
N ARG A 102 6.21 9.41 5.85
CA ARG A 102 4.90 9.68 6.41
C ARG A 102 3.87 9.12 5.45
N ARG A 103 2.99 8.27 5.96
CA ARG A 103 1.87 7.66 5.24
C ARG A 103 0.56 8.20 5.80
N ASN A 104 -0.28 8.72 4.93
CA ASN A 104 -1.65 9.06 5.25
C ASN A 104 -2.56 8.01 4.62
N LYS A 105 -3.49 7.48 5.41
CA LYS A 105 -4.54 6.58 4.93
C LYS A 105 -5.87 7.27 5.18
N ASN A 106 -6.74 7.25 4.18
CA ASN A 106 -8.13 7.65 4.29
C ASN A 106 -8.97 6.55 3.63
N ALA A 107 -10.18 6.34 4.12
CA ALA A 107 -11.14 5.46 3.48
C ALA A 107 -12.51 6.08 3.51
N ASN A 108 -13.28 5.84 2.45
CA ASN A 108 -14.65 6.25 2.29
C ASN A 108 -15.50 5.03 1.95
N THR A 109 -16.68 4.94 2.54
CA THR A 109 -17.69 3.92 2.22
C THR A 109 -18.82 4.57 1.41
N SER A 110 -19.52 3.79 0.60
CA SER A 110 -20.77 4.23 -0.04
C SER A 110 -22.00 4.07 0.87
N LEU A 111 -21.79 3.68 2.13
CA LEU A 111 -22.83 3.56 3.14
C LEU A 111 -23.20 4.93 3.70
N THR A 112 -24.41 5.06 4.22
CA THR A 112 -24.78 6.23 5.02
C THR A 112 -24.05 6.21 6.36
N GLU A 113 -23.91 7.38 7.01
CA GLU A 113 -23.25 7.49 8.31
C GLU A 113 -23.92 6.61 9.38
N GLU A 114 -25.24 6.45 9.30
CA GLU A 114 -26.00 5.56 10.20
C GLU A 114 -25.70 4.09 9.93
N GLN A 115 -25.66 3.68 8.65
CA GLN A 115 -25.30 2.32 8.26
C GLN A 115 -23.89 1.95 8.71
N ASP A 116 -22.91 2.85 8.51
CA ASP A 116 -21.50 2.64 8.84
C ASP A 116 -21.28 2.40 10.35
N LYS A 117 -22.08 3.06 11.20
CA LYS A 117 -22.06 2.88 12.68
C LYS A 117 -22.55 1.50 13.13
N TYR A 118 -23.39 0.85 12.33
CA TYR A 118 -24.09 -0.38 12.71
C TYR A 118 -23.73 -1.58 11.80
N ILE A 119 -22.59 -1.52 11.12
CA ILE A 119 -22.04 -2.68 10.40
C ILE A 119 -21.73 -3.78 11.40
N ILE A 120 -22.28 -4.97 11.17
CA ILE A 120 -21.92 -6.17 11.89
C ILE A 120 -20.72 -6.78 11.17
N TYR A 121 -19.52 -6.45 11.64
CA TYR A 121 -18.28 -6.88 11.00
C TYR A 121 -18.12 -8.40 11.07
N GLU A 122 -18.03 -9.05 9.92
CA GLU A 122 -17.52 -10.41 9.87
C GLU A 122 -16.04 -10.41 10.28
N PRO A 123 -15.58 -11.36 11.13
CA PRO A 123 -14.20 -11.43 11.60
C PRO A 123 -13.16 -11.41 10.47
N GLU A 124 -13.52 -11.98 9.32
CA GLU A 124 -12.67 -12.09 8.13
C GLU A 124 -12.46 -10.73 7.42
N ASN A 125 -13.45 -9.83 7.47
CA ASN A 125 -13.36 -8.49 6.89
C ASN A 125 -12.77 -7.45 7.86
N SER A 126 -12.50 -7.82 9.12
CA SER A 126 -11.97 -6.92 10.16
C SER A 126 -10.68 -6.20 9.77
N SER A 127 -9.80 -6.82 8.98
CA SER A 127 -8.57 -6.19 8.49
C SER A 127 -8.82 -5.07 7.47
N ILE A 128 -9.92 -5.18 6.72
CA ILE A 128 -10.37 -4.20 5.73
C ILE A 128 -10.95 -2.98 6.46
N TYR A 129 -11.66 -3.17 7.57
CA TYR A 129 -12.25 -2.09 8.38
C TYR A 129 -11.28 -1.47 9.39
N ASN A 130 -10.38 -2.23 10.00
CA ASN A 130 -9.31 -1.65 10.83
C ASN A 130 -8.37 -0.73 10.04
N SER A 131 -8.40 -0.82 8.70
CA SER A 131 -7.69 0.08 7.80
C SER A 131 -8.57 1.16 7.16
N SER A 132 -9.85 1.27 7.55
CA SER A 132 -10.74 2.37 7.17
C SER A 132 -10.62 3.59 8.11
N SER A 133 -10.08 3.40 9.32
CA SER A 133 -9.76 4.52 10.20
C SER A 133 -8.67 5.38 9.55
N GLY A 134 -9.05 6.61 9.19
CA GLY A 134 -8.13 7.59 8.66
C GLY A 134 -6.98 7.84 9.65
N GLY A 135 -5.78 8.07 9.15
CA GLY A 135 -4.65 8.28 10.05
C GLY A 135 -3.33 8.61 9.39
N ILE A 136 -2.48 9.25 10.17
CA ILE A 136 -1.10 9.60 9.81
C ILE A 136 -0.17 8.64 10.53
N TRP A 137 0.68 7.96 9.77
CA TRP A 137 1.62 6.96 10.26
C TRP A 137 3.02 7.30 9.81
N LEU A 138 3.97 7.35 10.74
CA LEU A 138 5.39 7.34 10.38
C LEU A 138 5.79 5.92 9.97
N ASN A 139 6.65 5.81 8.97
CA ASN A 139 7.11 4.51 8.49
C ASN A 139 8.60 4.48 8.24
N ILE A 140 9.24 3.41 8.69
CA ILE A 140 10.61 3.04 8.33
C ILE A 140 10.54 2.18 7.07
N ILE A 141 11.43 2.45 6.11
CA ILE A 141 11.49 1.77 4.83
C ILE A 141 12.86 1.12 4.72
N LEU A 142 12.88 -0.18 4.47
CA LEU A 142 14.08 -0.92 4.11
C LEU A 142 13.78 -1.64 2.80
N GLY A 143 14.75 -1.67 1.89
CA GLY A 143 14.55 -2.37 0.64
C GLY A 143 15.83 -2.59 -0.13
N PHE A 144 15.76 -3.56 -1.02
CA PHE A 144 16.78 -3.79 -2.03
C PHE A 144 16.10 -4.07 -3.38
N LYS A 145 16.77 -3.72 -4.48
CA LYS A 145 16.39 -4.03 -5.85
C LYS A 145 17.58 -4.71 -6.51
N ILE A 146 17.28 -5.74 -7.30
CA ILE A 146 18.26 -6.49 -8.08
C ILE A 146 17.88 -6.34 -9.54
N GLY A 147 18.86 -6.10 -10.41
CA GLY A 147 18.64 -5.96 -11.84
C GLY A 147 19.85 -6.41 -12.66
N TRP A 148 19.65 -6.53 -13.96
CA TRP A 148 20.70 -6.87 -14.92
C TRP A 148 20.57 -5.99 -16.16
N ILE A 149 21.69 -5.47 -16.66
CA ILE A 149 21.75 -4.73 -17.93
C ILE A 149 21.92 -5.73 -19.06
N ILE A 150 20.91 -5.88 -19.91
CA ILE A 150 21.02 -6.61 -21.17
C ILE A 150 21.66 -5.65 -22.18
N LYS A 151 22.81 -6.03 -22.73
CA LYS A 151 23.47 -5.34 -23.84
C LYS A 151 23.04 -5.91 -25.17
#